data_AF-A0AA40BLU0-F1
#
_entry.id   AF-A0AA40BLU0-F1
#
_cell.length_a   1.000
_cell.length_b   1.000
_cell.length_c   1.000
_cell.angle_alpha   90.00
_cell.angle_beta   90.00
_cell.angle_gamma   90.00
#
_symmetry.space_group_name_H-M   'P 1'
#
loop_
_entity.id
_entity.type
_entity.pdbx_description
1 polymer ?
#
loop_
_entity_poly.entity_id
_entity_poly.type
_entity_poly.pdbx_seq_one_letter_code
_entity_poly.pdbx_strand_id
1 'polypeptide(L)'
;MAANTPKSQNTLTMESITASLTSRDISNAHEVSTLLLKIYQTLIHMQYLPPHTLAPGPHDLTHLFPLFEELQLSPQIIYLYQVIPYISYPDSHTHDFYMGGYYADFRQKNQVEDGRNTMYAEDRREQMRPWMTPLSLLCNHMCVLFYDSKTHMIGIFDQMSGRTQDRGLKEGHGRRMQLRTVEDLDGERRDDGHPRLGCGSKGANVYDDMPSRPAGDVLRDIIRQYETLEEVPWVYEHGSSRDWPEGVKQLFFKHGWPGPDFDVEAFELDRMRMAAMEEVMYRAMEPFRKVDRCKDWAEEANRPEMLMLKRQVATAETLDEEWLARFQIWKKEQEIEGAKKELAEAEAERDKVFPNGQKPGDKPEDWILCELRKWRQDIIREEEAIKYTTEQAEIIEGKRRHLELLHKVLEICKTDADRLCPGKAELPAEDKHSKISLYHSRAYSLDGSRKGIEALEEFRAKVPTTCQKTIDLIQQEVDMYNESINRSNEWWDRHDVALKEAEKRKEALAAIKSAAQKG
;
A
#
# COMPACT_ATOMS: atom_id res chain seq x y z
N MET A 1 -42.62 -50.91 0.94
CA MET A 1 -41.36 -51.10 1.69
C MET A 1 -40.21 -50.98 0.71
N ALA A 2 -39.69 -49.77 0.50
CA ALA A 2 -38.42 -49.58 -0.20
C ALA A 2 -37.34 -49.57 0.89
N ALA A 3 -36.44 -50.56 0.85
CA ALA A 3 -35.35 -50.68 1.80
C ALA A 3 -34.41 -49.48 1.63
N ASN A 4 -34.33 -48.65 2.67
CA ASN A 4 -33.41 -47.53 2.77
C ASN A 4 -32.02 -48.12 3.03
N THR A 5 -31.27 -48.43 1.97
CA THR A 5 -29.90 -48.91 2.10
C THR A 5 -29.06 -47.75 2.65
N PRO A 6 -28.39 -47.89 3.81
CA PRO A 6 -27.52 -46.84 4.31
C PRO A 6 -26.39 -46.67 3.29
N LYS A 7 -26.33 -45.49 2.63
CA LYS A 7 -25.14 -45.09 1.89
C LYS A 7 -23.99 -45.17 2.87
N SER A 8 -23.01 -46.06 2.65
CA SER A 8 -21.79 -46.01 3.44
C SER A 8 -21.18 -44.63 3.16
N GLN A 9 -21.16 -43.78 4.18
CA GLN A 9 -20.37 -42.57 4.14
C GLN A 9 -18.93 -43.06 4.15
N ASN A 10 -18.36 -43.25 2.95
CA ASN A 10 -16.93 -43.40 2.81
C ASN A 10 -16.34 -42.06 3.22
N THR A 11 -16.00 -41.94 4.50
CA THR A 11 -15.33 -40.76 5.03
C THR A 11 -14.04 -40.56 4.22
N LEU A 12 -13.88 -39.39 3.62
CA LEU A 12 -12.63 -39.00 2.98
C LEU A 12 -11.49 -39.10 4.02
N THR A 13 -10.40 -39.79 3.66
CA THR A 13 -9.19 -39.91 4.50
C THR A 13 -7.95 -39.71 3.63
N MET A 14 -6.80 -39.40 4.23
CA MET A 14 -5.56 -39.29 3.45
C MET A 14 -5.16 -40.61 2.79
N GLU A 15 -5.45 -41.75 3.40
CA GLU A 15 -5.19 -43.06 2.79
C GLU A 15 -6.05 -43.27 1.55
N SER A 16 -7.34 -42.91 1.60
CA SER A 16 -8.23 -43.06 0.44
C SER A 16 -7.89 -42.08 -0.68
N ILE A 17 -7.51 -40.83 -0.34
CA ILE A 17 -6.97 -39.85 -1.29
C ILE A 17 -5.73 -40.41 -1.97
N THR A 18 -4.71 -40.77 -1.20
CA THR A 18 -3.41 -41.23 -1.74
C THR A 18 -3.56 -42.51 -2.56
N ALA A 19 -4.41 -43.44 -2.13
CA ALA A 19 -4.69 -44.68 -2.88
C ALA A 19 -5.36 -44.43 -4.24
N SER A 20 -6.04 -43.28 -4.42
CA SER A 20 -6.68 -42.90 -5.68
C SER A 20 -5.73 -42.20 -6.67
N LEU A 21 -4.54 -41.78 -6.22
CA LEU A 21 -3.58 -41.05 -7.03
C LEU A 21 -2.67 -41.99 -7.82
N THR A 22 -2.37 -41.61 -9.06
CA THR A 22 -1.32 -42.26 -9.84
C THR A 22 0.06 -41.72 -9.45
N SER A 23 1.12 -42.44 -9.82
CA SER A 23 2.50 -41.94 -9.66
C SER A 23 2.73 -40.60 -10.39
N ARG A 24 2.02 -40.37 -11.50
CA ARG A 24 2.07 -39.10 -12.23
C ARG A 24 1.44 -37.97 -11.43
N ASP A 25 0.28 -38.18 -10.81
CA ASP A 25 -0.38 -37.17 -9.98
C ASP A 25 0.53 -36.73 -8.82
N ILE A 26 1.14 -37.72 -8.16
CA ILE A 26 2.10 -37.49 -7.06
C ILE A 26 3.30 -36.70 -7.58
N SER A 27 3.93 -37.13 -8.68
CA SER A 27 5.08 -36.44 -9.28
C SER A 27 4.76 -34.99 -9.65
N ASN A 28 3.60 -34.75 -10.28
CA ASN A 28 3.14 -33.42 -10.66
C ASN A 28 2.97 -32.51 -9.44
N ALA A 29 2.37 -33.01 -8.36
CA ALA A 29 2.18 -32.25 -7.13
C ALA A 29 3.52 -31.90 -6.46
N HIS A 30 4.47 -32.85 -6.44
CA HIS A 30 5.82 -32.61 -5.92
C HIS A 30 6.64 -31.64 -6.78
N GLU A 31 6.49 -31.65 -8.11
CA GLU A 31 7.13 -30.65 -8.97
C GLU A 31 6.63 -29.23 -8.65
N VAL A 32 5.30 -29.04 -8.57
CA VAL A 32 4.71 -27.74 -8.19
C VAL A 32 5.15 -27.30 -6.80
N SER A 33 5.07 -28.19 -5.81
CA SER A 33 5.49 -27.90 -4.43
C SER A 33 6.97 -27.51 -4.36
N THR A 34 7.85 -28.27 -5.02
CA THR A 34 9.30 -28.01 -5.01
C THR A 34 9.63 -26.66 -5.63
N LEU A 35 8.98 -26.32 -6.75
CA LEU A 35 9.23 -25.05 -7.44
C LEU A 35 8.63 -23.86 -6.67
N LEU A 36 7.44 -23.98 -6.08
CA LEU A 36 6.90 -22.95 -5.18
C LEU A 36 7.79 -22.74 -3.96
N LEU A 37 8.33 -23.83 -3.38
CA LEU A 37 9.27 -23.74 -2.26
C LEU A 37 10.52 -22.98 -2.67
N LYS A 38 11.04 -23.26 -3.87
CA LYS A 38 12.20 -22.55 -4.41
C LYS A 38 11.88 -21.07 -4.67
N ILE A 39 10.69 -20.73 -5.16
CA ILE A 39 10.26 -19.33 -5.30
C ILE A 39 10.26 -18.63 -3.94
N TYR A 40 9.61 -19.21 -2.92
CA TYR A 40 9.54 -18.59 -1.60
C TYR A 40 10.92 -18.49 -0.93
N GLN A 41 11.78 -19.50 -1.08
CA GLN A 41 13.16 -19.41 -0.63
C GLN A 41 13.95 -18.32 -1.35
N THR A 42 13.68 -18.10 -2.64
CA THR A 42 14.28 -17.01 -3.41
C THR A 42 13.85 -15.67 -2.84
N LEU A 43 12.55 -15.48 -2.58
CA LEU A 43 12.02 -14.27 -1.94
C LEU A 43 12.56 -14.03 -0.53
N ILE A 44 12.77 -15.09 0.26
CA ILE A 44 13.44 -15.00 1.56
C ILE A 44 14.90 -14.57 1.40
N HIS A 45 15.61 -15.14 0.42
CA HIS A 45 16.99 -14.77 0.16
C HIS A 45 17.10 -13.29 -0.27
N MET A 46 16.13 -12.79 -1.04
CA MET A 46 15.99 -11.37 -1.41
C MET A 46 15.62 -10.45 -0.25
N GLN A 47 15.38 -10.96 0.96
CA GLN A 47 14.82 -10.22 2.09
C GLN A 47 13.40 -9.69 1.88
N TYR A 48 12.67 -10.21 0.90
CA TYR A 48 11.27 -9.87 0.73
C TYR A 48 10.39 -10.51 1.80
N LEU A 49 10.67 -11.77 2.13
CA LEU A 49 9.94 -12.52 3.15
C LEU A 49 10.86 -12.86 4.33
N PRO A 50 10.40 -12.71 5.59
CA PRO A 50 11.12 -13.22 6.74
C PRO A 50 11.18 -14.75 6.72
N PRO A 51 12.35 -15.38 7.01
CA PRO A 51 12.50 -16.83 6.94
C PRO A 51 11.50 -17.63 7.78
N HIS A 52 11.10 -17.11 8.95
CA HIS A 52 10.20 -17.79 9.88
C HIS A 52 8.75 -17.89 9.39
N THR A 53 8.39 -17.14 8.34
CA THR A 53 7.03 -17.15 7.78
C THR A 53 6.81 -18.38 6.89
N LEU A 54 7.87 -18.99 6.36
CA LEU A 54 7.78 -20.15 5.49
C LEU A 54 7.43 -21.41 6.30
N ALA A 55 6.27 -21.97 6.01
CA ALA A 55 5.82 -23.27 6.51
C ALA A 55 5.94 -24.32 5.40
N PRO A 56 6.99 -25.15 5.39
CA PRO A 56 7.10 -26.24 4.43
C PRO A 56 6.09 -27.35 4.74
N GLY A 57 5.61 -28.04 3.69
CA GLY A 57 4.78 -29.23 3.82
C GLY A 57 5.57 -30.46 4.28
N PRO A 58 4.88 -31.60 4.53
CA PRO A 58 3.45 -31.78 4.40
C PRO A 58 2.64 -31.21 5.59
N HIS A 59 1.37 -30.88 5.36
CA HIS A 59 0.46 -30.31 6.36
C HIS A 59 -0.67 -31.28 6.73
N ASP A 60 -1.15 -31.21 7.98
CA ASP A 60 -2.37 -31.89 8.40
C ASP A 60 -3.59 -31.04 8.06
N LEU A 61 -4.45 -31.56 7.19
CA LEU A 61 -5.66 -30.90 6.70
C LEU A 61 -6.93 -31.68 7.07
N THR A 62 -6.83 -32.63 8.01
CA THR A 62 -7.95 -33.53 8.37
C THR A 62 -9.19 -32.76 8.81
N HIS A 63 -9.01 -31.61 9.47
CA HIS A 63 -10.12 -30.72 9.87
C HIS A 63 -10.88 -30.10 8.70
N LEU A 64 -10.30 -30.06 7.50
CA LEU A 64 -10.91 -29.49 6.30
C LEU A 64 -11.57 -30.54 5.39
N PHE A 65 -11.46 -31.83 5.68
CA PHE A 65 -12.05 -32.87 4.82
C PHE A 65 -13.56 -32.71 4.59
N PRO A 66 -14.38 -32.33 5.59
CA PRO A 66 -15.80 -32.05 5.35
C PRO A 66 -16.01 -30.94 4.32
N LEU A 67 -15.16 -29.89 4.34
CA LEU A 67 -15.20 -28.82 3.36
C LEU A 67 -14.76 -29.32 1.97
N PHE A 68 -13.71 -30.14 1.90
CA PHE A 68 -13.23 -30.69 0.64
C PHE A 68 -14.27 -31.59 -0.04
N GLU A 69 -15.00 -32.40 0.74
CA GLU A 69 -16.15 -33.18 0.26
C GLU A 69 -17.28 -32.27 -0.23
N GLU A 70 -17.63 -31.23 0.54
CA GLU A 70 -18.65 -30.24 0.16
C GLU A 70 -18.30 -29.52 -1.16
N LEU A 71 -17.02 -29.17 -1.31
CA LEU A 71 -16.48 -28.52 -2.50
C LEU A 71 -16.05 -29.51 -3.60
N GLN A 72 -16.30 -30.81 -3.40
CA GLN A 72 -15.99 -31.89 -4.32
C GLN A 72 -14.56 -31.84 -4.87
N LEU A 73 -13.59 -31.37 -4.08
CA LEU A 73 -12.22 -31.21 -4.52
C LEU A 73 -11.66 -32.55 -4.98
N SER A 74 -10.97 -32.54 -6.11
CA SER A 74 -10.33 -33.76 -6.60
C SER A 74 -9.21 -34.22 -5.65
N PRO A 75 -8.95 -35.54 -5.56
CA PRO A 75 -7.83 -36.06 -4.77
C PRO A 75 -6.49 -35.40 -5.10
N GLN A 76 -6.26 -35.02 -6.37
CA GLN A 76 -5.05 -34.32 -6.81
C GLN A 76 -4.87 -32.97 -6.13
N ILE A 77 -5.94 -32.18 -6.03
CA ILE A 77 -5.91 -30.86 -5.39
C ILE A 77 -5.76 -30.97 -3.88
N ILE A 78 -6.46 -31.92 -3.25
CA ILE A 78 -6.35 -32.13 -1.80
C ILE A 78 -4.92 -32.56 -1.43
N TYR A 79 -4.32 -33.47 -2.20
CA TYR A 79 -2.93 -33.88 -2.01
C TYR A 79 -1.96 -32.72 -2.29
N LEU A 80 -2.20 -31.90 -3.31
CA LEU A 80 -1.40 -30.71 -3.56
C LEU A 80 -1.41 -29.76 -2.36
N TYR A 81 -2.59 -29.46 -1.79
CA TYR A 81 -2.70 -28.60 -0.60
C TYR A 81 -1.93 -29.13 0.60
N GLN A 82 -1.79 -30.45 0.72
CA GLN A 82 -0.99 -31.04 1.77
C GLN A 82 0.50 -30.75 1.56
N VAL A 83 1.02 -30.81 0.33
CA VAL A 83 2.47 -30.81 0.07
C VAL A 83 3.05 -29.46 -0.30
N ILE A 84 2.26 -28.50 -0.81
CA ILE A 84 2.78 -27.17 -1.15
C ILE A 84 3.21 -26.40 0.09
N PRO A 85 4.25 -25.56 0.00
CA PRO A 85 4.63 -24.66 1.08
C PRO A 85 3.63 -23.52 1.21
N TYR A 86 3.52 -22.97 2.42
CA TYR A 86 2.71 -21.79 2.73
C TYR A 86 3.52 -20.69 3.39
N ILE A 87 3.05 -19.45 3.26
CA ILE A 87 3.56 -18.31 4.02
C ILE A 87 2.58 -17.99 5.15
N SER A 88 3.05 -18.03 6.39
CA SER A 88 2.26 -17.82 7.61
C SER A 88 2.48 -16.39 8.11
N TYR A 89 1.54 -15.50 7.83
CA TYR A 89 1.46 -14.17 8.42
C TYR A 89 0.17 -14.02 9.22
N PRO A 90 0.17 -13.27 10.33
CA PRO A 90 -1.07 -12.85 10.99
C PRO A 90 -1.99 -12.10 10.01
N ASP A 91 -1.38 -11.33 9.11
CA ASP A 91 -2.05 -10.61 8.03
C ASP A 91 -1.41 -10.99 6.68
N SER A 92 -1.84 -12.11 6.09
CA SER A 92 -1.33 -12.59 4.78
C SER A 92 -1.59 -11.63 3.61
N HIS A 93 -2.29 -10.52 3.84
CA HIS A 93 -2.56 -9.44 2.90
C HIS A 93 -1.52 -8.30 2.93
N THR A 94 -0.51 -8.39 3.79
CA THR A 94 0.51 -7.33 3.94
C THR A 94 1.56 -7.32 2.83
N HIS A 95 1.75 -8.45 2.15
CA HIS A 95 2.77 -8.61 1.12
C HIS A 95 2.14 -9.15 -0.14
N ASP A 96 2.47 -8.51 -1.26
CA ASP A 96 2.08 -9.01 -2.57
C ASP A 96 3.01 -10.15 -2.99
N PHE A 97 2.43 -11.09 -3.71
CA PHE A 97 3.11 -12.15 -4.43
C PHE A 97 3.18 -11.77 -5.91
N TYR A 98 3.70 -12.68 -6.73
CA TYR A 98 3.94 -12.49 -8.16
C TYR A 98 2.82 -11.75 -8.89
N MET A 99 3.19 -10.66 -9.59
CA MET A 99 2.29 -9.79 -10.34
C MET A 99 1.11 -9.25 -9.52
N GLY A 100 1.36 -8.97 -8.23
CA GLY A 100 0.42 -8.35 -7.32
C GLY A 100 -0.65 -9.27 -6.76
N GLY A 101 -0.59 -10.59 -6.95
CA GLY A 101 -1.51 -11.53 -6.28
C GLY A 101 -1.17 -11.70 -4.78
N TYR A 102 -2.00 -12.35 -3.98
CA TYR A 102 -1.66 -12.71 -2.58
C TYR A 102 -1.13 -14.14 -2.46
N TYR A 103 -0.40 -14.42 -1.38
CA TYR A 103 -0.05 -15.79 -0.99
C TYR A 103 -1.31 -16.56 -0.60
N ALA A 104 -1.52 -17.71 -1.23
CA ALA A 104 -2.60 -18.62 -0.85
C ALA A 104 -2.17 -19.52 0.31
N ASP A 105 -3.02 -19.69 1.32
CA ASP A 105 -2.88 -20.58 2.46
C ASP A 105 -4.14 -21.45 2.66
N PHE A 106 -4.15 -22.59 2.00
CA PHE A 106 -5.29 -23.53 2.02
C PHE A 106 -5.36 -24.40 3.28
N ARG A 107 -4.56 -24.10 4.30
CA ARG A 107 -4.80 -24.59 5.67
C ARG A 107 -5.97 -23.83 6.32
N GLN A 108 -6.33 -22.67 5.77
CA GLN A 108 -7.39 -21.81 6.24
C GLN A 108 -8.69 -22.04 5.44
N LYS A 109 -9.79 -22.21 6.16
CA LYS A 109 -11.11 -22.55 5.59
C LYS A 109 -11.58 -21.53 4.54
N ASN A 110 -11.51 -20.25 4.88
CA ASN A 110 -11.91 -19.13 4.01
C ASN A 110 -11.13 -19.12 2.69
N GLN A 111 -9.81 -19.36 2.73
CA GLN A 111 -8.99 -19.34 1.52
C GLN A 111 -9.29 -20.52 0.59
N VAL A 112 -9.71 -21.67 1.13
CA VAL A 112 -10.21 -22.79 0.32
C VAL A 112 -11.49 -22.41 -0.40
N GLU A 113 -12.42 -21.73 0.30
CA GLU A 113 -13.70 -21.25 -0.25
C GLU A 113 -13.47 -20.16 -1.31
N ASP A 114 -12.71 -19.10 -0.97
CA ASP A 114 -12.37 -17.99 -1.87
C ASP A 114 -11.57 -18.48 -3.09
N GLY A 115 -10.72 -19.48 -2.89
CA GLY A 115 -9.97 -20.14 -3.96
C GLY A 115 -10.84 -20.88 -4.98
N ARG A 116 -12.16 -21.01 -4.79
CA ARG A 116 -13.08 -21.53 -5.81
C ARG A 116 -13.66 -20.44 -6.71
N ASN A 117 -13.69 -19.20 -6.23
CA ASN A 117 -14.19 -18.03 -6.94
C ASN A 117 -13.22 -16.85 -6.83
N THR A 118 -11.96 -17.08 -7.22
CA THR A 118 -10.87 -16.13 -6.99
C THR A 118 -11.05 -14.80 -7.71
N MET A 119 -11.79 -14.77 -8.83
CA MET A 119 -12.09 -13.55 -9.57
C MET A 119 -13.39 -12.85 -9.14
N TYR A 120 -14.06 -13.33 -8.08
CA TYR A 120 -15.35 -12.83 -7.58
C TYR A 120 -16.45 -12.82 -8.64
N ALA A 121 -16.48 -13.84 -9.49
CA ALA A 121 -17.46 -13.95 -10.54
C ALA A 121 -18.87 -14.22 -9.98
N GLU A 122 -19.86 -13.60 -10.61
CA GLU A 122 -21.27 -13.83 -10.31
C GLU A 122 -21.80 -15.09 -10.99
N ASP A 123 -21.32 -15.40 -12.20
CA ASP A 123 -21.72 -16.60 -12.95
C ASP A 123 -20.94 -17.83 -12.49
N ARG A 124 -21.68 -18.92 -12.28
CA ARG A 124 -21.12 -20.22 -11.90
C ARG A 124 -20.18 -20.80 -12.96
N ARG A 125 -20.37 -20.49 -14.24
CA ARG A 125 -19.48 -20.91 -15.34
C ARG A 125 -18.08 -20.29 -15.26
N GLU A 126 -17.90 -19.30 -14.40
CA GLU A 126 -16.64 -18.60 -14.15
C GLU A 126 -15.97 -19.03 -12.83
N GLN A 127 -16.59 -19.94 -12.09
CA GLN A 127 -15.99 -20.56 -10.91
C GLN A 127 -15.06 -21.71 -11.32
N MET A 128 -14.04 -21.97 -10.50
CA MET A 128 -13.01 -22.95 -10.84
C MET A 128 -13.53 -24.39 -10.79
N ARG A 129 -12.99 -25.24 -11.67
CA ARG A 129 -13.28 -26.69 -11.65
C ARG A 129 -12.73 -27.35 -10.37
N PRO A 130 -13.31 -28.47 -9.92
CA PRO A 130 -12.84 -29.13 -8.69
C PRO A 130 -11.42 -29.72 -8.76
N TRP A 131 -10.86 -29.87 -9.96
CA TRP A 131 -9.48 -30.29 -10.21
C TRP A 131 -8.52 -29.15 -10.52
N MET A 132 -8.97 -27.91 -10.40
CA MET A 132 -8.14 -26.72 -10.53
C MET A 132 -7.97 -26.05 -9.17
N THR A 133 -6.90 -25.29 -9.00
CA THR A 133 -6.74 -24.43 -7.83
C THR A 133 -5.87 -23.21 -8.13
N PRO A 134 -6.10 -22.05 -7.50
CA PRO A 134 -5.17 -20.96 -7.66
C PRO A 134 -3.91 -21.23 -6.82
N LEU A 135 -2.74 -20.85 -7.32
CA LEU A 135 -1.47 -20.86 -6.57
C LEU A 135 -1.18 -19.50 -5.94
N SER A 136 -1.94 -18.47 -6.30
CA SER A 136 -1.98 -17.15 -5.68
C SER A 136 -3.42 -16.68 -5.57
N LEU A 137 -3.79 -15.97 -4.51
CA LEU A 137 -5.11 -15.35 -4.42
C LEU A 137 -5.12 -13.98 -5.11
N LEU A 138 -6.30 -13.45 -5.35
CA LEU A 138 -6.45 -12.13 -5.95
C LEU A 138 -6.25 -11.03 -4.90
N CYS A 139 -5.51 -9.98 -5.28
CA CYS A 139 -5.35 -8.73 -4.54
C CYS A 139 -5.63 -7.56 -5.50
N ASN A 140 -6.38 -6.56 -5.05
CA ASN A 140 -6.54 -5.23 -5.70
C ASN A 140 -6.48 -5.21 -7.24
N HIS A 141 -7.28 -6.05 -7.91
CA HIS A 141 -7.38 -6.12 -9.38
C HIS A 141 -6.16 -6.65 -10.15
N MET A 142 -5.31 -7.43 -9.50
CA MET A 142 -4.04 -7.94 -10.03
C MET A 142 -4.17 -9.34 -10.68
N CYS A 143 -3.03 -10.04 -10.80
CA CYS A 143 -2.95 -11.34 -11.48
C CYS A 143 -3.14 -12.54 -10.54
N VAL A 144 -3.71 -13.61 -11.09
CA VAL A 144 -3.90 -14.89 -10.41
C VAL A 144 -3.24 -16.02 -11.21
N LEU A 145 -2.49 -16.88 -10.52
CA LEU A 145 -1.94 -18.11 -11.08
C LEU A 145 -2.95 -19.25 -10.91
N PHE A 146 -3.52 -19.77 -11.99
CA PHE A 146 -4.45 -20.89 -11.97
C PHE A 146 -3.74 -22.17 -12.37
N TYR A 147 -3.75 -23.19 -11.50
CA TYR A 147 -3.23 -24.52 -11.77
C TYR A 147 -4.35 -25.51 -12.12
N ASP A 148 -4.19 -26.20 -13.25
CA ASP A 148 -5.03 -27.35 -13.63
C ASP A 148 -4.26 -28.66 -13.40
N SER A 149 -4.72 -29.46 -12.43
CA SER A 149 -4.07 -30.74 -12.10
C SER A 149 -4.27 -31.83 -13.14
N LYS A 150 -5.31 -31.76 -13.98
CA LYS A 150 -5.56 -32.77 -15.03
C LYS A 150 -4.57 -32.66 -16.17
N THR A 151 -4.31 -31.43 -16.59
CA THR A 151 -3.40 -31.14 -17.71
C THR A 151 -1.99 -30.81 -17.25
N HIS A 152 -1.81 -30.53 -15.95
CA HIS A 152 -0.56 -30.07 -15.35
C HIS A 152 -0.06 -28.75 -15.98
N MET A 153 -0.98 -27.81 -16.08
CA MET A 153 -0.77 -26.51 -16.74
C MET A 153 -1.03 -25.37 -15.75
N ILE A 154 -0.34 -24.25 -15.93
CA ILE A 154 -0.60 -22.99 -15.23
C ILE A 154 -0.98 -21.92 -16.25
N GLY A 155 -2.03 -21.17 -15.96
CA GLY A 155 -2.35 -19.92 -16.64
C GLY A 155 -2.28 -18.74 -15.68
N ILE A 156 -1.94 -17.55 -16.19
CA ILE A 156 -1.78 -16.32 -15.41
C ILE A 156 -2.70 -15.27 -15.99
N PHE A 157 -3.65 -14.73 -15.22
CA PHE A 157 -4.65 -13.78 -15.73
C PHE A 157 -4.84 -12.60 -14.81
N ASP A 158 -4.99 -11.40 -15.38
CA ASP A 158 -5.43 -10.22 -14.64
C ASP A 158 -6.95 -10.20 -14.48
N GLN A 159 -7.45 -9.73 -13.33
CA GLN A 159 -8.89 -9.69 -13.05
C GLN A 159 -9.65 -8.76 -14.01
N MET A 160 -9.07 -7.60 -14.34
CA MET A 160 -9.80 -6.52 -15.01
C MET A 160 -10.13 -6.82 -16.47
N SER A 161 -9.23 -7.47 -17.17
CA SER A 161 -9.38 -7.76 -18.59
C SER A 161 -9.59 -9.25 -18.87
N GLY A 162 -9.30 -10.13 -17.90
CA GLY A 162 -9.30 -11.59 -18.12
C GLY A 162 -8.29 -12.04 -19.17
N ARG A 163 -7.33 -11.17 -19.53
CA ARG A 163 -6.25 -11.48 -20.46
C ARG A 163 -5.12 -12.17 -19.72
N THR A 164 -4.41 -13.01 -20.45
CA THR A 164 -3.24 -13.65 -19.88
C THR A 164 -2.10 -12.65 -19.75
N GLN A 165 -1.44 -12.68 -18.60
CA GLN A 165 -0.21 -11.91 -18.31
C GLN A 165 1.05 -12.80 -18.37
N ASP A 166 0.90 -14.04 -18.86
CA ASP A 166 2.01 -14.95 -19.03
C ASP A 166 2.90 -14.51 -20.22
N ARG A 167 4.05 -13.92 -19.90
CA ARG A 167 5.06 -13.45 -20.88
C ARG A 167 5.59 -14.57 -21.78
N GLY A 168 5.46 -15.84 -21.37
CA GLY A 168 5.86 -17.00 -22.16
C GLY A 168 4.88 -17.33 -23.30
N LEU A 169 3.65 -16.83 -23.25
CA LEU A 169 2.66 -16.94 -24.31
C LEU A 169 2.85 -15.80 -25.32
N LYS A 170 3.75 -15.96 -26.30
CA LYS A 170 3.91 -14.97 -27.39
C LYS A 170 2.64 -14.93 -28.25
N GLU A 171 2.24 -13.73 -28.71
CA GLU A 171 1.05 -13.47 -29.57
C GLU A 171 1.04 -14.18 -30.96
N GLY A 172 1.97 -15.09 -31.25
CA GLY A 172 2.23 -15.63 -32.58
C GLY A 172 1.45 -16.88 -33.00
N HIS A 173 0.50 -17.40 -32.20
CA HIS A 173 -0.04 -18.75 -32.43
C HIS A 173 -1.56 -18.86 -32.60
N GLY A 174 -2.26 -17.78 -32.96
CA GLY A 174 -3.72 -17.84 -33.20
C GLY A 174 -4.52 -18.36 -31.99
N ARG A 175 -3.88 -18.45 -30.81
CA ARG A 175 -4.49 -18.85 -29.55
C ARG A 175 -5.12 -17.61 -28.96
N ARG A 176 -6.33 -17.79 -28.44
CA ARG A 176 -7.03 -16.78 -27.65
C ARG A 176 -6.10 -16.40 -26.49
N MET A 177 -5.85 -15.10 -26.28
CA MET A 177 -5.02 -14.58 -25.17
C MET A 177 -5.86 -14.16 -23.95
N GLN A 178 -7.14 -14.54 -23.95
CA GLN A 178 -8.13 -14.14 -22.96
C GLN A 178 -8.96 -15.38 -22.60
N LEU A 179 -9.43 -15.44 -21.37
CA LEU A 179 -10.44 -16.42 -20.99
C LEU A 179 -11.69 -16.29 -21.89
N ARG A 180 -12.45 -17.39 -22.01
CA ARG A 180 -13.79 -17.31 -22.59
C ARG A 180 -14.66 -16.44 -21.69
N THR A 181 -15.56 -15.65 -22.28
CA THR A 181 -16.60 -14.99 -21.49
C THR A 181 -17.77 -15.95 -21.32
N VAL A 182 -18.66 -15.63 -20.39
CA VAL A 182 -19.90 -16.37 -20.17
C VAL A 182 -20.75 -16.45 -21.44
N GLU A 183 -20.79 -15.36 -22.21
CA GLU A 183 -21.53 -15.26 -23.47
C GLU A 183 -20.96 -16.19 -24.54
N ASP A 184 -19.64 -16.44 -24.54
CA ASP A 184 -19.03 -17.41 -25.45
C ASP A 184 -19.50 -18.84 -25.17
N LEU A 185 -20.01 -19.12 -23.97
CA LEU A 185 -20.51 -20.43 -23.56
C LEU A 185 -22.02 -20.59 -23.87
N ASP A 186 -22.70 -19.53 -24.31
CA ASP A 186 -24.13 -19.56 -24.57
C ASP A 186 -24.45 -20.48 -25.76
N GLY A 187 -25.12 -21.59 -25.45
CA GLY A 187 -25.40 -22.68 -26.38
C GLY A 187 -24.90 -24.04 -25.86
N GLU A 188 -23.92 -24.04 -24.97
CA GLU A 188 -23.33 -25.24 -24.36
C GLU A 188 -24.04 -25.59 -23.03
N ARG A 189 -25.34 -25.93 -23.08
CA ARG A 189 -26.12 -26.28 -21.87
C ARG A 189 -25.70 -27.64 -21.29
N ARG A 190 -25.36 -27.65 -19.99
CA ARG A 190 -25.79 -28.62 -18.94
C ARG A 190 -25.17 -28.21 -17.60
N ASP A 191 -25.88 -27.36 -16.86
CA ASP A 191 -25.60 -27.06 -15.46
C ASP A 191 -25.99 -28.28 -14.60
N ASP A 192 -25.09 -28.78 -13.76
CA ASP A 192 -25.35 -29.87 -12.82
C ASP A 192 -25.92 -29.39 -11.48
N GLY A 193 -26.12 -28.07 -11.34
CA GLY A 193 -26.93 -27.47 -10.27
C GLY A 193 -26.25 -27.41 -8.90
N HIS A 194 -24.93 -27.56 -8.81
CA HIS A 194 -24.25 -27.49 -7.52
C HIS A 194 -24.23 -26.04 -6.98
N PRO A 195 -24.69 -25.79 -5.74
CA PRO A 195 -24.91 -24.43 -5.24
C PRO A 195 -23.62 -23.59 -5.04
N ARG A 196 -22.45 -24.24 -4.97
CA ARG A 196 -21.16 -23.62 -4.57
C ARG A 196 -19.97 -23.90 -5.51
N LEU A 197 -20.14 -24.63 -6.63
CA LEU A 197 -19.01 -25.19 -7.42
C LEU A 197 -19.04 -24.90 -8.91
N GLY A 198 -19.60 -23.76 -9.30
CA GLY A 198 -19.81 -23.51 -10.71
C GLY A 198 -20.69 -24.57 -11.37
N CYS A 199 -20.45 -24.87 -12.65
CA CYS A 199 -21.07 -26.01 -13.36
C CYS A 199 -20.50 -27.38 -12.93
N GLY A 200 -19.84 -27.48 -11.78
CA GLY A 200 -19.29 -28.73 -11.25
C GLY A 200 -18.32 -29.39 -12.22
N SER A 201 -18.52 -30.70 -12.45
CA SER A 201 -17.65 -31.51 -13.33
C SER A 201 -18.14 -31.61 -14.77
N LYS A 202 -19.29 -31.00 -15.09
CA LYS A 202 -19.97 -31.09 -16.39
C LYS A 202 -20.20 -29.69 -16.98
N GLY A 203 -20.71 -29.65 -18.21
CA GLY A 203 -20.96 -28.39 -18.92
C GLY A 203 -19.68 -27.68 -19.35
N ALA A 204 -19.82 -26.55 -20.02
CA ALA A 204 -18.70 -25.69 -20.44
C ALA A 204 -18.34 -24.68 -19.36
N ASN A 205 -17.07 -24.30 -19.27
CA ASN A 205 -16.55 -23.35 -18.29
C ASN A 205 -15.45 -22.50 -18.91
N VAL A 206 -15.30 -21.27 -18.41
CA VAL A 206 -14.37 -20.29 -18.98
C VAL A 206 -12.90 -20.72 -18.94
N TYR A 207 -12.56 -21.65 -18.04
CA TYR A 207 -11.20 -22.17 -17.87
C TYR A 207 -10.91 -23.44 -18.69
N ASP A 208 -11.90 -24.06 -19.34
CA ASP A 208 -11.68 -25.35 -20.02
C ASP A 208 -10.66 -25.22 -21.18
N ASP A 209 -10.62 -24.05 -21.84
CA ASP A 209 -9.67 -23.70 -22.91
C ASP A 209 -8.67 -22.61 -22.47
N MET A 210 -8.39 -22.53 -21.17
CA MET A 210 -7.55 -21.49 -20.57
C MET A 210 -6.16 -21.42 -21.22
N PRO A 211 -5.73 -20.25 -21.74
CA PRO A 211 -4.37 -20.03 -22.22
C PRO A 211 -3.35 -20.34 -21.11
N SER A 212 -2.51 -21.34 -21.34
CA SER A 212 -1.66 -21.89 -20.30
C SER A 212 -0.40 -22.56 -20.86
N ARG A 213 0.58 -22.80 -19.97
CA ARG A 213 1.84 -23.51 -20.25
C ARG A 213 2.07 -24.60 -19.20
N PRO A 214 3.00 -25.56 -19.46
CA PRO A 214 3.35 -26.57 -18.45
C PRO A 214 3.72 -25.92 -17.11
N ALA A 215 3.14 -26.44 -16.03
CA ALA A 215 3.26 -25.82 -14.71
C ALA A 215 4.72 -25.61 -14.28
N GLY A 216 5.56 -26.62 -14.51
CA GLY A 216 7.00 -26.53 -14.22
C GLY A 216 7.70 -25.40 -14.96
N ASP A 217 7.35 -25.15 -16.23
CA ASP A 217 7.98 -24.09 -17.03
C ASP A 217 7.59 -22.70 -16.54
N VAL A 218 6.31 -22.51 -16.20
CA VAL A 218 5.83 -21.24 -15.64
C VAL A 218 6.54 -20.93 -14.32
N LEU A 219 6.59 -21.88 -13.39
CA LEU A 219 7.22 -21.65 -12.09
C LEU A 219 8.74 -21.45 -12.19
N ARG A 220 9.42 -22.16 -13.10
CA ARG A 220 10.85 -21.92 -13.39
C ARG A 220 11.10 -20.54 -13.98
N ASP A 221 10.21 -20.06 -14.86
CA ASP A 221 10.29 -18.69 -15.38
C ASP A 221 10.10 -17.66 -14.27
N ILE A 222 9.22 -17.90 -13.30
CA ILE A 222 9.03 -16.99 -12.14
C ILE A 222 10.31 -16.92 -11.30
N ILE A 223 10.95 -18.07 -11.00
CA ILE A 223 12.25 -18.10 -10.30
C ILE A 223 13.28 -17.27 -11.08
N ARG A 224 13.41 -17.52 -12.39
CA ARG A 224 14.33 -16.79 -13.26
C ARG A 224 14.04 -15.28 -13.24
N GLN A 225 12.77 -14.89 -13.25
CA GLN A 225 12.38 -13.48 -13.24
C GLN A 225 12.81 -12.78 -11.94
N TYR A 226 12.69 -13.43 -10.78
CA TYR A 226 13.23 -12.90 -9.52
C TYR A 226 14.76 -12.87 -9.53
N GLU A 227 15.42 -13.94 -9.99
CA GLU A 227 16.89 -14.01 -10.08
C GLU A 227 17.48 -12.95 -11.02
N THR A 228 16.79 -12.64 -12.13
CA THR A 228 17.20 -11.61 -13.11
C THR A 228 16.66 -10.22 -12.79
N LEU A 229 15.85 -10.10 -11.74
CA LEU A 229 15.18 -8.86 -11.33
C LEU A 229 14.35 -8.28 -12.49
N GLU A 230 13.71 -9.15 -13.29
CA GLU A 230 12.66 -8.82 -14.27
C GLU A 230 11.28 -8.67 -13.61
N GLU A 231 11.14 -9.23 -12.40
CA GLU A 231 9.98 -9.15 -11.53
C GLU A 231 10.47 -8.96 -10.10
N VAL A 232 9.76 -8.15 -9.30
CA VAL A 232 9.98 -8.05 -7.86
C VAL A 232 8.68 -7.74 -7.13
N PRO A 233 8.46 -8.31 -5.93
CA PRO A 233 7.18 -8.13 -5.25
C PRO A 233 6.89 -6.70 -4.78
N TRP A 234 7.92 -5.90 -4.39
CA TRP A 234 7.76 -4.52 -3.90
C TRP A 234 7.06 -3.58 -4.88
N VAL A 235 7.06 -3.88 -6.19
CA VAL A 235 6.45 -3.05 -7.24
C VAL A 235 4.92 -2.98 -7.12
N TYR A 236 4.31 -3.94 -6.41
CA TYR A 236 2.86 -4.00 -6.26
C TYR A 236 2.39 -3.45 -4.92
N GLU A 237 3.29 -3.32 -3.94
CA GLU A 237 2.95 -2.90 -2.58
C GLU A 237 2.33 -1.49 -2.56
N HIS A 238 1.17 -1.38 -1.90
CA HIS A 238 0.51 -0.13 -1.55
C HIS A 238 0.14 0.82 -2.71
N GLY A 239 -0.18 0.27 -3.89
CA GLY A 239 -0.73 1.08 -4.99
C GLY A 239 0.20 2.18 -5.51
N SER A 240 1.50 2.07 -5.20
CA SER A 240 2.53 2.97 -5.69
C SER A 240 3.02 2.52 -7.08
N SER A 241 3.71 3.41 -7.79
CA SER A 241 4.10 3.26 -9.19
C SER A 241 4.69 1.88 -9.52
N ARG A 242 4.35 1.33 -10.69
CA ARG A 242 4.86 0.05 -11.23
C ARG A 242 6.38 -0.01 -11.47
N ASP A 243 7.11 1.02 -11.05
CA ASP A 243 8.52 1.20 -11.34
C ASP A 243 9.36 0.92 -10.10
N TRP A 244 10.53 0.35 -10.34
CA TRP A 244 11.57 0.20 -9.33
C TRP A 244 11.90 1.55 -8.70
N PRO A 245 12.10 1.63 -7.37
CA PRO A 245 12.85 2.76 -6.83
C PRO A 245 14.21 2.79 -7.54
N GLU A 246 14.55 3.95 -8.08
CA GLU A 246 15.74 4.13 -8.90
C GLU A 246 16.99 3.70 -8.12
N GLY A 247 17.80 2.79 -8.67
CA GLY A 247 19.03 2.31 -8.04
C GLY A 247 18.95 0.99 -7.28
N VAL A 248 17.76 0.50 -6.88
CA VAL A 248 17.64 -0.75 -6.08
C VAL A 248 18.16 -1.97 -6.83
N LYS A 249 17.86 -2.07 -8.13
CA LYS A 249 18.34 -3.19 -8.97
C LYS A 249 19.87 -3.25 -8.99
N GLN A 250 20.54 -2.10 -9.02
CA GLN A 250 21.99 -1.99 -8.97
C GLN A 250 22.55 -2.42 -7.61
N LEU A 251 21.82 -2.16 -6.51
CA LEU A 251 22.21 -2.63 -5.17
C LEU A 251 22.21 -4.16 -5.08
N PHE A 252 21.19 -4.84 -5.63
CA PHE A 252 21.19 -6.31 -5.67
C PHE A 252 22.45 -6.86 -6.34
N PHE A 253 22.78 -6.36 -7.54
CA PHE A 253 23.98 -6.81 -8.25
C PHE A 253 25.28 -6.43 -7.54
N LYS A 254 25.34 -5.23 -6.94
CA LYS A 254 26.49 -4.76 -6.15
C LYS A 254 26.81 -5.75 -5.01
N HIS A 255 25.79 -6.32 -4.39
CA HIS A 255 25.91 -7.21 -3.24
C HIS A 255 25.86 -8.68 -3.58
N GLY A 256 25.97 -9.06 -4.86
CA GLY A 256 26.19 -10.46 -5.27
C GLY A 256 24.95 -11.25 -5.69
N TRP A 257 23.78 -10.62 -5.82
CA TRP A 257 22.56 -11.29 -6.31
C TRP A 257 22.69 -11.74 -7.78
N PRO A 258 22.12 -12.89 -8.20
CA PRO A 258 21.43 -13.93 -7.41
C PRO A 258 22.37 -15.03 -6.86
N GLY A 259 23.67 -14.75 -6.79
CA GLY A 259 24.68 -15.72 -6.37
C GLY A 259 24.55 -16.14 -4.91
N PRO A 260 25.15 -17.29 -4.53
CA PRO A 260 25.16 -17.77 -3.14
C PRO A 260 25.90 -16.82 -2.18
N ASP A 261 26.73 -15.93 -2.73
CA ASP A 261 27.51 -14.93 -1.98
C ASP A 261 26.74 -13.61 -1.82
N PHE A 262 25.41 -13.60 -1.96
CA PHE A 262 24.60 -12.40 -1.77
C PHE A 262 24.72 -11.90 -0.32
N ASP A 263 25.37 -10.74 -0.15
CA ASP A 263 25.55 -10.09 1.15
C ASP A 263 24.27 -9.35 1.52
N VAL A 264 23.37 -10.10 2.15
CA VAL A 264 22.08 -9.64 2.66
C VAL A 264 22.23 -8.41 3.56
N GLU A 265 23.20 -8.42 4.46
CA GLU A 265 23.36 -7.34 5.43
C GLU A 265 23.85 -6.07 4.72
N ALA A 266 24.90 -6.16 3.90
CA ALA A 266 25.40 -5.01 3.15
C ALA A 266 24.35 -4.45 2.18
N PHE A 267 23.54 -5.31 1.56
CA PHE A 267 22.39 -4.90 0.76
C PHE A 267 21.37 -4.10 1.57
N GLU A 268 20.94 -4.61 2.73
CA GLU A 268 19.98 -3.92 3.58
C GLU A 268 20.51 -2.57 4.07
N LEU A 269 21.78 -2.50 4.48
CA LEU A 269 22.41 -1.25 4.89
C LEU A 269 22.40 -0.21 3.76
N ASP A 270 22.81 -0.58 2.54
CA ASP A 270 22.80 0.34 1.39
C ASP A 270 21.37 0.71 0.94
N ARG A 271 20.42 -0.22 1.02
CA ARG A 271 19.01 0.02 0.72
C ARG A 271 18.43 1.05 1.68
N MET A 272 18.70 0.89 2.98
CA MET A 272 18.33 1.85 4.01
C MET A 272 18.91 3.24 3.70
N ARG A 273 20.22 3.32 3.39
CA ARG A 273 20.89 4.57 3.00
C ARG A 273 20.23 5.25 1.80
N MET A 274 19.93 4.47 0.76
CA MET A 274 19.27 4.97 -0.46
C MET A 274 17.87 5.54 -0.15
N ALA A 275 17.04 4.81 0.59
CA ALA A 275 15.71 5.29 1.00
C ALA A 275 15.79 6.55 1.88
N ALA A 276 16.77 6.59 2.78
CA ALA A 276 17.01 7.78 3.60
C ALA A 276 17.46 8.98 2.78
N MET A 277 18.29 8.76 1.77
CA MET A 277 18.73 9.79 0.85
C MET A 277 17.55 10.35 0.06
N GLU A 278 16.68 9.49 -0.47
CA GLU A 278 15.46 9.91 -1.17
C GLU A 278 14.58 10.79 -0.28
N GLU A 279 14.32 10.38 0.97
CA GLU A 279 13.54 11.17 1.93
C GLU A 279 14.22 12.51 2.25
N VAL A 280 15.54 12.51 2.45
CA VAL A 280 16.33 13.70 2.72
C VAL A 280 16.26 14.66 1.54
N MET A 281 16.46 14.17 0.32
CA MET A 281 16.36 14.95 -0.92
C MET A 281 14.96 15.52 -1.08
N TYR A 282 13.94 14.69 -0.88
CA TYR A 282 12.55 15.11 -0.94
C TYR A 282 12.27 16.24 0.05
N ARG A 283 12.68 16.10 1.31
CA ARG A 283 12.46 17.13 2.34
C ARG A 283 13.29 18.39 2.12
N ALA A 284 14.52 18.25 1.64
CA ALA A 284 15.38 19.38 1.35
C ALA A 284 14.82 20.21 0.18
N MET A 285 14.18 19.57 -0.79
CA MET A 285 13.49 20.24 -1.90
C MET A 285 12.13 20.85 -1.52
N GLU A 286 11.59 20.56 -0.34
CA GLU A 286 10.25 21.01 0.04
C GLU A 286 10.06 22.54 0.07
N PRO A 287 11.03 23.37 0.54
CA PRO A 287 10.92 24.81 0.43
C PRO A 287 10.78 25.30 -1.02
N PHE A 288 11.46 24.66 -1.98
CA PHE A 288 11.34 24.98 -3.39
C PHE A 288 9.97 24.57 -3.94
N ARG A 289 9.52 23.33 -3.65
CA ARG A 289 8.19 22.88 -4.05
C ARG A 289 7.08 23.73 -3.46
N LYS A 290 7.22 24.19 -2.21
CA LYS A 290 6.28 25.11 -1.57
C LYS A 290 6.22 26.44 -2.32
N VAL A 291 7.36 27.01 -2.69
CA VAL A 291 7.41 28.22 -3.53
C VAL A 291 6.70 27.98 -4.87
N ASP A 292 7.00 26.88 -5.54
CA ASP A 292 6.38 26.57 -6.85
C ASP A 292 4.84 26.39 -6.71
N ARG A 293 4.37 25.64 -5.70
CA ARG A 293 2.92 25.53 -5.41
C ARG A 293 2.27 26.87 -5.09
N CYS A 294 2.93 27.73 -4.32
CA CYS A 294 2.43 29.07 -4.00
C CYS A 294 2.43 29.98 -5.23
N LYS A 295 3.39 29.83 -6.17
CA LYS A 295 3.39 30.54 -7.45
C LYS A 295 2.22 30.10 -8.31
N ASP A 296 2.04 28.79 -8.50
CA ASP A 296 0.92 28.23 -9.27
C ASP A 296 -0.42 28.73 -8.71
N TRP A 297 -0.55 28.73 -7.38
CA TRP A 297 -1.74 29.26 -6.72
C TRP A 297 -1.92 30.77 -6.92
N ALA A 298 -0.85 31.56 -6.79
CA ALA A 298 -0.91 33.01 -7.04
C ALA A 298 -1.23 33.34 -8.50
N GLU A 299 -0.76 32.54 -9.46
CA GLU A 299 -1.09 32.65 -10.88
C GLU A 299 -2.55 32.26 -11.15
N GLU A 300 -3.02 31.17 -10.56
CA GLU A 300 -4.40 30.71 -10.64
C GLU A 300 -5.38 31.75 -10.09
N ALA A 301 -5.05 32.35 -8.95
CA ALA A 301 -5.85 33.41 -8.34
C ALA A 301 -5.96 34.66 -9.25
N ASN A 302 -4.99 34.88 -10.14
CA ASN A 302 -4.96 36.01 -11.08
C ASN A 302 -5.68 35.74 -12.42
N ARG A 303 -6.46 34.65 -12.54
CA ARG A 303 -7.13 34.26 -13.79
C ARG A 303 -8.19 35.26 -14.33
N PRO A 304 -8.65 35.08 -15.60
CA PRO A 304 -9.60 35.97 -16.28
C PRO A 304 -10.95 36.20 -15.60
N GLU A 305 -11.28 35.43 -14.55
CA GLU A 305 -12.48 35.62 -13.74
C GLU A 305 -12.60 37.06 -13.24
N MET A 306 -11.49 37.69 -12.85
CA MET A 306 -11.47 39.10 -12.44
C MET A 306 -11.96 40.05 -13.54
N LEU A 307 -11.68 39.77 -14.82
CA LEU A 307 -12.19 40.56 -15.93
C LEU A 307 -13.70 40.35 -16.14
N MET A 308 -14.19 39.12 -15.92
CA MET A 308 -15.62 38.83 -16.00
C MET A 308 -16.39 39.53 -14.88
N LEU A 309 -15.89 39.47 -13.64
CA LEU A 309 -16.50 40.14 -12.50
C LEU A 309 -16.51 41.68 -12.68
N LYS A 310 -15.43 42.26 -13.21
CA LYS A 310 -15.39 43.70 -13.55
C LYS A 310 -16.40 44.08 -14.63
N ARG A 311 -16.65 43.20 -15.61
CA ARG A 311 -17.72 43.40 -16.61
C ARG A 311 -19.09 43.32 -15.95
N GLN A 312 -19.32 42.38 -15.03
CA GLN A 312 -20.59 42.27 -14.30
C GLN A 312 -20.90 43.55 -13.51
N VAL A 313 -19.91 44.18 -12.88
CA VAL A 313 -20.09 45.50 -12.24
C VAL A 313 -20.53 46.56 -13.27
N ALA A 314 -19.90 46.58 -14.45
CA ALA A 314 -20.22 47.57 -15.48
C ALA A 314 -21.59 47.34 -16.16
N THR A 315 -22.10 46.11 -16.14
CA THR A 315 -23.37 45.72 -16.76
C THR A 315 -24.49 45.47 -15.75
N ALA A 316 -24.27 45.75 -14.46
CA ALA A 316 -25.27 45.53 -13.42
C ALA A 316 -26.49 46.44 -13.65
N GLU A 317 -27.69 45.86 -13.60
CA GLU A 317 -28.95 46.60 -13.82
C GLU A 317 -29.49 47.20 -12.51
N THR A 318 -29.06 46.64 -11.38
CA THR A 318 -29.44 47.08 -10.04
C THR A 318 -28.23 47.35 -9.16
N LEU A 319 -28.41 48.23 -8.17
CA LEU A 319 -27.37 48.54 -7.19
C LEU A 319 -26.93 47.28 -6.42
N ASP A 320 -27.86 46.39 -6.08
CA ASP A 320 -27.55 45.15 -5.35
C ASP A 320 -26.73 44.16 -6.21
N GLU A 321 -27.02 44.04 -7.51
CA GLU A 321 -26.19 43.26 -8.44
C GLU A 321 -24.78 43.84 -8.59
N GLU A 322 -24.66 45.17 -8.62
CA GLU A 322 -23.37 45.84 -8.65
C GLU A 322 -22.56 45.51 -7.39
N TRP A 323 -23.17 45.61 -6.21
CA TRP A 323 -22.52 45.33 -4.93
C TRP A 323 -22.20 43.85 -4.74
N LEU A 324 -23.03 42.94 -5.26
CA LEU A 324 -22.73 41.51 -5.30
C LEU A 324 -21.49 41.22 -6.14
N ALA A 325 -21.39 41.81 -7.34
CA ALA A 325 -20.22 41.67 -8.19
C ALA A 325 -18.97 42.28 -7.54
N ARG A 326 -19.10 43.44 -6.87
CA ARG A 326 -18.02 44.06 -6.09
C ARG A 326 -17.57 43.19 -4.91
N PHE A 327 -18.48 42.51 -4.23
CA PHE A 327 -18.16 41.57 -3.16
C PHE A 327 -17.34 40.38 -3.69
N GLN A 328 -17.73 39.81 -4.83
CA GLN A 328 -16.96 38.74 -5.47
C GLN A 328 -15.58 39.20 -5.92
N ILE A 329 -15.46 40.41 -6.47
CA ILE A 329 -14.16 41.03 -6.78
C ILE A 329 -13.31 41.14 -5.51
N TRP A 330 -13.89 41.66 -4.43
CA TRP A 330 -13.19 41.82 -3.16
C TRP A 330 -12.72 40.47 -2.60
N LYS A 331 -13.54 39.42 -2.64
CA LYS A 331 -13.12 38.05 -2.23
C LYS A 331 -11.92 37.59 -3.04
N LYS A 332 -11.96 37.76 -4.36
CA LYS A 332 -10.83 37.41 -5.24
C LYS A 332 -9.58 38.24 -4.97
N GLU A 333 -9.72 39.53 -4.66
CA GLU A 333 -8.59 40.37 -4.25
C GLU A 333 -7.97 39.89 -2.94
N GLN A 334 -8.78 39.46 -1.96
CA GLN A 334 -8.27 38.85 -0.72
C GLN A 334 -7.55 37.52 -0.98
N GLU A 335 -8.08 36.67 -1.86
CA GLU A 335 -7.43 35.42 -2.28
C GLU A 335 -6.06 35.69 -2.93
N ILE A 336 -5.99 36.64 -3.85
CA ILE A 336 -4.75 37.04 -4.53
C ILE A 336 -3.72 37.59 -3.53
N GLU A 337 -4.15 38.46 -2.61
CA GLU A 337 -3.25 39.05 -1.61
C GLU A 337 -2.75 38.00 -0.61
N GLY A 338 -3.63 37.09 -0.18
CA GLY A 338 -3.26 35.93 0.61
C GLY A 338 -2.22 35.06 -0.09
N ALA A 339 -2.45 34.70 -1.36
CA ALA A 339 -1.52 33.90 -2.14
C ALA A 339 -0.16 34.58 -2.33
N LYS A 340 -0.12 35.90 -2.56
CA LYS A 340 1.12 36.68 -2.64
C LYS A 340 1.88 36.68 -1.32
N LYS A 341 1.18 36.85 -0.20
CA LYS A 341 1.78 36.83 1.13
C LYS A 341 2.37 35.45 1.43
N GLU A 342 1.63 34.38 1.16
CA GLU A 342 2.12 33.01 1.34
C GLU A 342 3.33 32.71 0.43
N LEU A 343 3.31 33.17 -0.81
CA LEU A 343 4.45 33.08 -1.71
C LEU A 343 5.67 33.82 -1.13
N ALA A 344 5.51 35.05 -0.66
CA ALA A 344 6.59 35.82 -0.05
C ALA A 344 7.14 35.15 1.22
N GLU A 345 6.28 34.58 2.06
CA GLU A 345 6.68 33.79 3.23
C GLU A 345 7.42 32.51 2.85
N ALA A 346 6.97 31.80 1.80
CA ALA A 346 7.63 30.61 1.28
C ALA A 346 9.01 30.94 0.67
N GLU A 347 9.13 32.04 -0.07
CA GLU A 347 10.39 32.52 -0.63
C GLU A 347 11.35 32.95 0.48
N ALA A 348 10.87 33.66 1.50
CA ALA A 348 11.67 34.03 2.66
C ALA A 348 12.13 32.80 3.46
N GLU A 349 11.27 31.77 3.60
CA GLU A 349 11.64 30.50 4.25
C GLU A 349 12.69 29.74 3.44
N ARG A 350 12.52 29.66 2.10
CA ARG A 350 13.53 29.08 1.20
C ARG A 350 14.86 29.81 1.33
N ASP A 351 14.87 31.14 1.25
CA ASP A 351 16.09 31.96 1.27
C ASP A 351 16.78 31.94 2.64
N LYS A 352 16.02 31.75 3.72
CA LYS A 352 16.54 31.52 5.07
C LYS A 352 17.29 30.19 5.19
N VAL A 353 16.76 29.13 4.58
CA VAL A 353 17.36 27.78 4.64
C VAL A 353 18.51 27.66 3.64
N PHE A 354 18.36 28.27 2.46
CA PHE A 354 19.29 28.21 1.34
C PHE A 354 19.73 29.62 0.90
N PRO A 355 20.57 30.29 1.72
CA PRO A 355 21.06 31.62 1.37
C PRO A 355 21.87 31.54 0.06
N ASN A 356 21.61 32.48 -0.85
CA ASN A 356 22.16 32.54 -2.22
C ASN A 356 21.50 31.61 -3.25
N GLY A 357 20.37 30.96 -2.91
CA GLY A 357 19.60 30.16 -3.86
C GLY A 357 20.27 28.85 -4.29
N GLN A 358 21.32 28.42 -3.57
CA GLN A 358 21.93 27.12 -3.77
C GLN A 358 20.90 26.03 -3.47
N LYS A 359 20.73 25.09 -4.38
CA LYS A 359 19.84 23.97 -4.14
C LYS A 359 20.55 22.98 -3.21
N PRO A 360 19.80 22.33 -2.30
CA PRO A 360 20.35 21.21 -1.58
C PRO A 360 20.86 20.17 -2.59
N GLY A 361 22.11 19.76 -2.43
CA GLY A 361 22.78 18.84 -3.35
C GLY A 361 23.65 19.46 -4.42
N ASP A 362 23.80 20.79 -4.45
CA ASP A 362 24.81 21.45 -5.28
C ASP A 362 26.23 20.95 -4.94
N LYS A 363 26.41 20.37 -3.74
CA LYS A 363 27.61 19.66 -3.29
C LYS A 363 27.24 18.26 -2.80
N PRO A 364 27.86 17.18 -3.32
CA PRO A 364 27.64 15.81 -2.84
C PRO A 364 27.87 15.65 -1.33
N GLU A 365 28.76 16.46 -0.76
CA GLU A 365 29.09 16.48 0.67
C GLU A 365 27.90 16.84 1.57
N ASP A 366 26.99 17.68 1.08
CA ASP A 366 25.83 18.15 1.87
C ASP A 366 24.83 17.02 2.09
N TRP A 367 24.71 16.11 1.13
CA TRP A 367 23.86 14.93 1.22
C TRP A 367 24.32 13.96 2.30
N ILE A 368 25.63 13.70 2.40
CA ILE A 368 26.20 12.79 3.38
C ILE A 368 25.95 13.29 4.81
N LEU A 369 26.11 14.60 5.04
CA LEU A 369 25.85 15.19 6.35
C LEU A 369 24.34 15.18 6.69
N CYS A 370 23.47 15.36 5.69
CA CYS A 370 22.02 15.26 5.90
C CYS A 370 21.57 13.82 6.20
N GLU A 371 22.13 12.84 5.49
CA GLU A 371 21.92 11.41 5.73
C GLU A 371 22.34 11.04 7.17
N LEU A 372 23.57 11.40 7.57
CA LEU A 372 24.09 11.17 8.91
C LEU A 372 23.15 11.72 10.00
N ARG A 373 22.64 12.95 9.79
CA ARG A 373 21.68 13.58 10.71
C ARG A 373 20.37 12.81 10.79
N LYS A 374 19.82 12.38 9.65
CA LYS A 374 18.58 11.59 9.61
C LYS A 374 18.70 10.33 10.45
N TRP A 375 19.79 9.57 10.28
CA TRP A 375 19.97 8.33 11.04
C TRP A 375 20.06 8.53 12.55
N ARG A 376 20.71 9.61 13.02
CA ARG A 376 20.69 9.95 14.45
C ARG A 376 19.28 10.21 14.97
N GLN A 377 18.47 10.96 14.21
CA GLN A 377 17.09 11.24 14.58
C GLN A 377 16.24 9.98 14.61
N ASP A 378 16.39 9.11 13.62
CA ASP A 378 15.64 7.86 13.54
C ASP A 378 16.04 6.87 14.64
N ILE A 379 17.32 6.81 15.02
CA ILE A 379 17.78 6.06 16.20
C ILE A 379 17.10 6.59 17.48
N ILE A 380 17.11 7.90 17.72
CA ILE A 380 16.47 8.48 18.92
C ILE A 380 14.97 8.13 18.94
N ARG A 381 14.28 8.26 17.80
CA ARG A 381 12.87 7.92 17.67
C ARG A 381 12.61 6.45 17.96
N GLU A 382 13.45 5.55 17.44
CA GLU A 382 13.30 4.11 17.62
C GLU A 382 13.61 3.70 19.06
N GLU A 383 14.64 4.27 19.69
CA GLU A 383 14.95 4.09 21.12
C GLU A 383 13.78 4.54 22.00
N GLU A 384 13.20 5.70 21.71
CA GLU A 384 12.00 6.18 22.39
C GLU A 384 10.80 5.25 22.16
N ALA A 385 10.57 4.82 20.91
CA ALA A 385 9.50 3.90 20.56
C ALA A 385 9.63 2.59 21.35
N ILE A 386 10.82 1.98 21.41
CA ILE A 386 11.10 0.77 22.19
C ILE A 386 10.83 1.00 23.68
N LYS A 387 11.28 2.14 24.23
CA LYS A 387 11.11 2.48 25.65
C LYS A 387 9.64 2.58 26.06
N TYR A 388 8.79 3.10 25.17
CA TYR A 388 7.36 3.31 25.44
C TYR A 388 6.47 2.15 24.97
N THR A 389 6.99 1.24 24.14
CA THR A 389 6.27 0.06 23.66
C THR A 389 5.91 -0.86 24.83
N THR A 390 4.62 -1.22 24.94
CA THR A 390 4.10 -2.23 25.88
C THR A 390 3.66 -3.52 25.17
N GLU A 391 4.04 -3.67 23.91
CA GLU A 391 3.68 -4.78 23.03
C GLU A 391 4.42 -6.08 23.44
N GLN A 392 4.09 -7.17 22.75
CA GLN A 392 4.66 -8.50 23.01
C GLN A 392 6.19 -8.52 22.84
N ALA A 393 6.87 -9.42 23.56
CA ALA A 393 8.34 -9.52 23.57
C ALA A 393 8.94 -9.68 22.17
N GLU A 394 8.25 -10.37 21.26
CA GLU A 394 8.68 -10.59 19.88
C GLU A 394 8.75 -9.28 19.07
N ILE A 395 7.78 -8.38 19.25
CA ILE A 395 7.77 -7.08 18.58
C ILE A 395 8.93 -6.21 19.08
N ILE A 396 9.17 -6.21 20.39
CA ILE A 396 10.29 -5.49 21.01
C ILE A 396 11.62 -6.02 20.45
N GLU A 397 11.75 -7.34 20.31
CA GLU A 397 12.95 -7.96 19.75
C GLU A 397 13.16 -7.59 18.27
N GLY A 398 12.09 -7.56 17.48
CA GLY A 398 12.14 -7.06 16.09
C GLY A 398 12.63 -5.62 16.01
N LYS A 399 12.11 -4.73 16.86
CA LYS A 399 12.55 -3.32 16.94
C LYS A 399 14.02 -3.20 17.37
N ARG A 400 14.49 -4.05 18.29
CA ARG A 400 15.91 -4.09 18.70
C ARG A 400 16.83 -4.45 17.54
N ARG A 401 16.50 -5.49 16.76
CA ARG A 401 17.29 -5.86 15.57
C ARG A 401 17.30 -4.73 14.53
N HIS A 402 16.17 -4.05 14.33
CA HIS A 402 16.13 -2.88 13.46
C HIS A 402 17.02 -1.74 13.97
N LEU A 403 16.99 -1.46 15.27
CA LEU A 403 17.87 -0.47 15.90
C LEU A 403 19.36 -0.80 15.72
N GLU A 404 19.75 -2.08 15.80
CA GLU A 404 21.12 -2.51 15.51
C GLU A 404 21.53 -2.20 14.06
N LEU A 405 20.65 -2.42 13.08
CA LEU A 405 20.89 -2.03 11.69
C LEU A 405 21.03 -0.51 11.55
N LEU A 406 20.17 0.28 12.21
CA LEU A 406 20.27 1.75 12.20
C LEU A 406 21.64 2.21 12.74
N HIS A 407 22.14 1.60 13.81
CA HIS A 407 23.48 1.91 14.32
C HIS A 407 24.59 1.57 13.32
N LYS A 408 24.51 0.42 12.63
CA LYS A 408 25.49 0.05 11.59
C LYS A 408 25.49 1.05 10.43
N VAL A 409 24.31 1.45 9.95
CA VAL A 409 24.19 2.47 8.90
C VAL A 409 24.77 3.80 9.37
N LEU A 410 24.51 4.20 10.63
CA LEU A 410 25.06 5.42 11.21
C LEU A 410 26.60 5.41 11.19
N GLU A 411 27.24 4.31 11.58
CA GLU A 411 28.71 4.20 11.57
C GLU A 411 29.31 4.27 10.16
N ILE A 412 28.63 3.68 9.16
CA ILE A 412 29.02 3.84 7.75
C ILE A 412 28.93 5.32 7.34
N CYS A 413 27.83 5.99 7.68
CA CYS A 413 27.63 7.40 7.35
C CYS A 413 28.65 8.31 8.04
N LYS A 414 29.03 8.01 9.30
CA LYS A 414 30.09 8.72 10.02
C LYS A 414 31.43 8.57 9.29
N THR A 415 31.78 7.36 8.91
CA THR A 415 33.02 7.08 8.17
C THR A 415 33.07 7.83 6.84
N ASP A 416 31.95 7.85 6.10
CA ASP A 416 31.85 8.63 4.86
C ASP A 416 31.92 10.13 5.11
N ALA A 417 31.28 10.64 6.16
CA ALA A 417 31.34 12.05 6.54
C ALA A 417 32.75 12.49 6.94
N ASP A 418 33.46 11.69 7.73
CA ASP A 418 34.85 11.97 8.14
C ASP A 418 35.79 11.98 6.92
N ARG A 419 35.54 11.10 5.95
CA ARG A 419 36.35 10.97 4.72
C ARG A 419 36.06 12.08 3.71
N LEU A 420 34.79 12.41 3.47
CA LEU A 420 34.35 13.30 2.38
C LEU A 420 34.06 14.73 2.85
N CYS A 421 33.81 14.93 4.14
CA CYS A 421 33.44 16.20 4.74
C CYS A 421 34.32 16.57 5.95
N PRO A 422 35.67 16.43 5.89
CA PRO A 422 36.52 16.56 7.05
C PRO A 422 36.39 17.95 7.69
N GLY A 423 36.11 17.98 9.00
CA GLY A 423 35.99 19.21 9.78
C GLY A 423 34.72 20.03 9.53
N LYS A 424 33.80 19.56 8.68
CA LYS A 424 32.48 20.19 8.54
C LYS A 424 31.60 19.78 9.72
N ALA A 425 31.00 20.76 10.37
CA ALA A 425 29.97 20.51 11.37
C ALA A 425 28.71 19.95 10.70
N GLU A 426 27.98 19.10 11.42
CA GLU A 426 26.63 18.70 11.03
C GLU A 426 25.74 19.93 10.86
N LEU A 427 24.86 19.88 9.87
CA LEU A 427 23.85 20.93 9.70
C LEU A 427 22.96 20.97 10.96
N PRO A 428 22.60 22.16 11.45
CA PRO A 428 21.78 22.30 12.65
C PRO A 428 20.52 21.43 12.56
N ALA A 429 20.12 20.86 13.69
CA ALA A 429 18.89 20.09 13.77
C ALA A 429 17.71 20.98 13.36
N GLU A 430 16.96 20.55 12.35
CA GLU A 430 15.66 21.18 12.10
C GLU A 430 14.74 20.78 13.25
N ASP A 431 14.47 21.73 14.15
CA ASP A 431 13.43 21.60 15.17
C ASP A 431 12.03 21.72 14.52
N LYS A 432 11.77 20.88 13.51
CA LYS A 432 10.51 20.88 12.75
C LYS A 432 9.38 20.21 13.52
N HIS A 433 9.67 19.37 14.51
CA HIS A 433 8.62 18.88 15.42
C HIS A 433 7.95 20.04 16.18
N SER A 434 8.70 21.11 16.48
CA SER A 434 8.15 22.36 17.03
C SER A 434 7.24 23.11 16.04
N LYS A 435 7.57 23.12 14.74
CA LYS A 435 6.75 23.80 13.72
C LYS A 435 5.48 23.04 13.29
N ILE A 436 5.52 21.72 13.21
CA ILE A 436 4.29 20.92 12.95
C ILE A 436 3.28 21.12 14.08
N SER A 437 3.76 21.26 15.33
CA SER A 437 2.95 21.64 16.49
C SER A 437 2.32 23.03 16.37
N LEU A 438 2.99 24.01 15.75
CA LEU A 438 2.47 25.38 15.59
C LEU A 438 1.26 25.48 14.64
N TYR A 439 1.25 24.72 13.54
CA TYR A 439 0.07 24.58 12.66
C TYR A 439 -1.10 23.86 13.34
N HIS A 440 -0.82 23.19 14.45
CA HIS A 440 -1.78 22.55 15.34
C HIS A 440 -1.91 23.34 16.64
N SER A 441 -1.84 24.67 16.61
CA SER A 441 -2.23 25.46 17.78
C SER A 441 -3.66 25.96 17.61
N ARG A 442 -4.48 25.81 18.65
CA ARG A 442 -5.85 26.34 18.69
C ARG A 442 -5.90 27.82 18.32
N ALA A 443 -4.93 28.60 18.79
CA ALA A 443 -4.84 30.03 18.48
C ALA A 443 -4.67 30.28 16.97
N TYR A 444 -3.72 29.59 16.31
CA TYR A 444 -3.48 29.75 14.87
C TYR A 444 -4.71 29.37 14.04
N SER A 445 -5.34 28.24 14.35
CA SER A 445 -6.54 27.77 13.64
C SER A 445 -7.73 28.73 13.75
N LEU A 446 -7.84 29.48 14.85
CA LEU A 446 -8.95 30.41 15.08
C LEU A 446 -8.66 31.83 14.56
N ASP A 447 -7.40 32.25 14.58
CA ASP A 447 -6.98 33.61 14.18
C ASP A 447 -7.34 33.93 12.72
N GLY A 448 -7.14 32.97 11.80
CA GLY A 448 -7.49 33.13 10.39
C GLY A 448 -8.99 33.38 10.18
N SER A 449 -9.85 32.58 10.83
CA SER A 449 -11.31 32.75 10.74
C SER A 449 -11.80 34.05 11.35
N ARG A 450 -11.19 34.50 12.46
CA ARG A 450 -11.55 35.78 13.10
C ARG A 450 -11.20 36.97 12.21
N LYS A 451 -10.00 36.99 11.63
CA LYS A 451 -9.60 38.01 10.66
C LYS A 451 -10.51 38.02 9.44
N GLY A 452 -10.95 36.85 8.97
CA GLY A 452 -11.95 36.73 7.90
C GLY A 452 -13.27 37.41 8.24
N ILE A 453 -13.81 37.18 9.44
CA ILE A 453 -15.03 37.84 9.92
C ILE A 453 -14.84 39.36 10.02
N GLU A 454 -13.74 39.81 10.61
CA GLU A 454 -13.44 41.25 10.72
C GLU A 454 -13.39 41.94 9.35
N ALA A 455 -12.74 41.31 8.37
CA ALA A 455 -12.65 41.82 7.00
C ALA A 455 -14.01 41.84 6.28
N LEU A 456 -14.85 40.81 6.50
CA LEU A 456 -16.21 40.74 5.97
C LEU A 456 -17.11 41.84 6.55
N GLU A 457 -17.04 42.08 7.86
CA GLU A 457 -17.82 43.14 8.51
C GLU A 457 -17.34 44.54 8.09
N GLU A 458 -16.03 44.74 7.89
CA GLU A 458 -15.52 46.00 7.34
C GLU A 458 -16.00 46.24 5.90
N PHE A 459 -16.07 45.18 5.08
CA PHE A 459 -16.66 45.27 3.74
C PHE A 459 -18.15 45.56 3.81
N ARG A 460 -18.89 44.83 4.66
CA ARG A 460 -20.33 45.01 4.87
C ARG A 460 -20.70 46.43 5.25
N ALA A 461 -19.90 47.09 6.09
CA ALA A 461 -20.11 48.47 6.51
C ALA A 461 -20.08 49.48 5.33
N LYS A 462 -19.51 49.10 4.18
CA LYS A 462 -19.46 49.91 2.96
C LYS A 462 -20.66 49.66 2.03
N VAL A 463 -21.43 48.59 2.25
CA VAL A 463 -22.57 48.20 1.41
C VAL A 463 -23.81 49.04 1.77
N PRO A 464 -24.51 49.66 0.79
CA PRO A 464 -25.75 50.38 1.04
C PRO A 464 -26.82 49.47 1.64
N THR A 465 -27.59 49.99 2.61
CA THR A 465 -28.65 49.26 3.29
C THR A 465 -29.79 48.79 2.37
N THR A 466 -29.87 49.33 1.15
CA THR A 466 -30.81 48.90 0.10
C THR A 466 -30.38 47.64 -0.64
N CYS A 467 -29.13 47.18 -0.48
CA CYS A 467 -28.56 46.01 -1.16
C CYS A 467 -28.71 44.74 -0.31
N GLN A 468 -29.97 44.33 -0.07
CA GLN A 468 -30.27 43.29 0.90
C GLN A 468 -29.66 41.93 0.53
N LYS A 469 -29.65 41.55 -0.76
CA LYS A 469 -29.09 40.24 -1.17
C LYS A 469 -27.59 40.18 -0.89
N THR A 470 -26.86 41.27 -1.14
CA THR A 470 -25.43 41.35 -0.83
C THR A 470 -25.19 41.26 0.67
N ILE A 471 -25.98 41.98 1.48
CA ILE A 471 -25.88 41.93 2.95
C ILE A 471 -26.14 40.52 3.48
N ASP A 472 -27.16 39.84 2.96
CA ASP A 472 -27.52 38.47 3.38
C ASP A 472 -26.41 37.47 3.01
N LEU A 473 -25.81 37.60 1.82
CA LEU A 473 -24.69 36.76 1.40
C LEU A 473 -23.45 36.97 2.28
N ILE A 474 -23.12 38.22 2.63
CA ILE A 474 -21.99 38.50 3.54
C ILE A 474 -22.26 37.90 4.91
N GLN A 475 -23.48 38.01 5.43
CA GLN A 475 -23.86 37.41 6.71
C GLN A 475 -23.71 35.89 6.67
N GLN A 476 -24.13 35.24 5.57
CA GLN A 476 -23.97 33.80 5.40
C GLN A 476 -22.50 33.36 5.47
N GLU A 477 -21.59 34.12 4.86
CA GLU A 477 -20.14 33.85 4.93
C GLU A 477 -19.59 34.03 6.35
N VAL A 478 -20.02 35.09 7.06
CA VAL A 478 -19.69 35.31 8.48
C VAL A 478 -20.16 34.12 9.34
N ASP A 479 -21.38 33.64 9.10
CA ASP A 479 -21.94 32.49 9.81
C ASP A 479 -21.13 31.21 9.54
N MET A 480 -20.70 30.99 8.29
CA MET A 480 -19.81 29.88 7.93
C MET A 480 -18.46 29.93 8.66
N TYR A 481 -17.85 31.11 8.80
CA TYR A 481 -16.63 31.28 9.60
C TYR A 481 -16.87 30.99 11.09
N ASN A 482 -17.99 31.45 11.66
CA ASN A 482 -18.37 31.16 13.05
C ASN A 482 -18.57 29.66 13.28
N GLU A 483 -19.25 28.96 12.37
CA GLU A 483 -19.39 27.50 12.43
C GLU A 483 -18.02 26.79 12.37
N SER A 484 -17.12 27.25 11.51
CA SER A 484 -15.76 26.71 11.42
C SER A 484 -14.98 26.88 12.73
N ILE A 485 -15.10 28.06 13.36
CA ILE A 485 -14.55 28.35 14.70
C ILE A 485 -15.12 27.39 15.74
N ASN A 486 -16.44 27.18 15.74
CA ASN A 486 -17.11 26.28 16.70
C ASN A 486 -16.65 24.83 16.53
N ARG A 487 -16.66 24.31 15.29
CA ARG A 487 -16.15 22.96 14.99
C ARG A 487 -14.69 22.79 15.41
N SER A 488 -13.85 23.80 15.15
CA SER A 488 -12.44 23.77 15.56
C SER A 488 -12.30 23.74 17.07
N ASN A 489 -13.06 24.55 17.80
CA ASN A 489 -13.08 24.54 19.27
C ASN A 489 -13.51 23.18 19.83
N GLU A 490 -14.60 22.59 19.31
CA GLU A 490 -15.07 21.27 19.72
C GLU A 490 -14.04 20.16 19.47
N TRP A 491 -13.31 20.23 18.36
CA TRP A 491 -12.22 19.32 18.07
C TRP A 491 -11.09 19.48 19.10
N TRP A 492 -10.66 20.71 19.38
CA TRP A 492 -9.61 21.01 20.36
C TRP A 492 -10.00 20.58 21.77
N ASP A 493 -11.23 20.83 22.19
CA ASP A 493 -11.73 20.43 23.51
C ASP A 493 -11.71 18.89 23.66
N ARG A 494 -12.09 18.14 22.61
CA ARG A 494 -11.97 16.68 22.59
C ARG A 494 -10.51 16.21 22.62
N HIS A 495 -9.64 16.87 21.87
CA HIS A 495 -8.20 16.55 21.84
C HIS A 495 -7.56 16.76 23.22
N ASP A 496 -7.85 17.86 23.90
CA ASP A 496 -7.34 18.17 25.24
C ASP A 496 -7.82 17.14 26.29
N VAL A 497 -9.07 16.67 26.18
CA VAL A 497 -9.57 15.58 27.02
C VAL A 497 -8.81 14.28 26.75
N ALA A 498 -8.62 13.92 25.48
CA ALA A 498 -7.91 12.71 25.10
C ALA A 498 -6.44 12.73 25.57
N LEU A 499 -5.75 13.87 25.46
CA LEU A 499 -4.39 14.04 25.98
C LEU A 499 -4.32 13.83 27.49
N LYS A 500 -5.24 14.44 28.25
CA LYS A 500 -5.32 14.25 29.71
C LYS A 500 -5.60 12.80 30.09
N GLU A 501 -6.45 12.10 29.33
CA GLU A 501 -6.70 10.67 29.54
C GLU A 501 -5.47 9.81 29.24
N ALA A 502 -4.73 10.12 28.17
CA ALA A 502 -3.49 9.43 27.82
C ALA A 502 -2.41 9.64 28.90
N GLU A 503 -2.27 10.86 29.43
CA GLU A 503 -1.37 11.16 30.55
C GLU A 503 -1.75 10.37 31.81
N LYS A 504 -3.04 10.34 32.19
CA LYS A 504 -3.51 9.51 33.32
C LYS A 504 -3.22 8.03 33.12
N ARG A 505 -3.42 7.49 31.92
CA ARG A 505 -3.08 6.09 31.60
C ARG A 505 -1.58 5.85 31.73
N LYS A 506 -0.75 6.78 31.26
CA LYS A 506 0.71 6.72 31.38
C LYS A 506 1.16 6.72 32.84
N GLU A 507 0.59 7.57 33.68
CA GLU A 507 0.85 7.61 35.13
C GLU A 507 0.42 6.31 35.81
N ALA A 508 -0.77 5.78 35.50
CA ALA A 508 -1.26 4.53 36.04
C ALA A 508 -0.36 3.34 35.67
N LEU A 509 0.08 3.25 34.40
CA LEU A 509 1.01 2.22 33.95
C LEU A 509 2.38 2.34 34.63
N ALA A 510 2.88 3.56 34.83
CA ALA A 510 4.12 3.80 35.57
C ALA A 510 4.02 3.35 37.03
N ALA A 511 2.87 3.59 37.68
CA ALA A 511 2.61 3.13 39.04
C ALA A 511 2.56 1.59 39.14
N ILE A 512 1.88 0.92 38.19
CA ILE A 512 1.83 -0.55 38.12
C ILE A 512 3.24 -1.13 37.93
N LYS A 513 4.04 -0.58 37.01
CA LYS A 513 5.44 -1.01 36.79
C LYS A 513 6.29 -0.84 38.06
N SER A 514 6.15 0.28 38.77
CA SER A 514 6.89 0.51 40.01
C SER A 514 6.47 -0.46 41.13
N ALA A 515 5.19 -0.82 41.23
CA ALA A 515 4.71 -1.79 42.19
C ALA A 515 5.26 -3.20 41.89
N ALA A 516 5.28 -3.61 40.62
CA ALA A 516 5.81 -4.90 40.18
C ALA A 516 7.33 -5.06 40.39
N GLN A 517 8.09 -3.96 40.51
CA GLN A 517 9.52 -3.99 40.81
C GLN A 517 9.85 -4.07 42.31
N LYS A 518 8.86 -3.80 43.18
CA LYS A 518 9.03 -3.76 44.64
C LYS A 518 8.53 -5.02 45.35
N GLY A 519 7.76 -5.86 44.68
CA GLY A 519 7.34 -7.19 45.13
C GLY A 519 8.15 -8.26 44.40
#